data_AF-A0A354PBB2-F1
#
_entry.id   AF-A0A354PBB2-F1
#
_cell.length_a   1.000
_cell.length_b   1.000
_cell.length_c   1.000
_cell.angle_alpha   90.00
_cell.angle_beta   90.00
_cell.angle_gamma   90.00
#
_symmetry.space_group_name_H-M   'P 1'
#
loop_
_entity.id
_entity.type
_entity.pdbx_description
1 polymer ?
#
loop_
_entity_poly.entity_id
_entity_poly.type
_entity_poly.pdbx_seq_one_letter_code
_entity_poly.pdbx_strand_id
1 'polypeptide(L)'
;MSDNLQTLAVDPEAYHGGIDPRELARYGININDAIDFSSNILPHGPSPKVIAAIASAAIDRYPDRESDELRSAISEHYGVERDRLLIGNGCSEVIH
;
A
#
# COMPACT_ATOMS: atom_id res chain seq x y z
N MET A 1 17.34 -37.93 9.92
CA MET A 1 16.37 -37.05 9.21
C MET A 1 15.69 -36.23 10.28
N SER A 2 16.29 -35.11 10.66
CA SER A 2 15.75 -34.21 11.69
C SER A 2 15.09 -33.03 11.01
N ASP A 3 13.79 -32.90 11.24
CA ASP A 3 12.96 -31.73 10.95
C ASP A 3 13.65 -30.46 11.45
N ASN A 4 14.04 -29.59 10.53
CA ASN A 4 14.42 -28.20 10.80
C ASN A 4 13.39 -27.27 10.15
N LEU A 5 12.12 -27.42 10.53
CA LEU A 5 11.16 -26.32 10.43
C LEU A 5 11.44 -25.38 11.60
N GLN A 6 12.47 -24.53 11.44
CA GLN A 6 12.58 -23.34 12.29
C GLN A 6 11.28 -22.56 12.10
N THR A 7 10.46 -22.51 13.15
CA THR A 7 9.27 -21.68 13.21
C THR A 7 9.67 -20.28 12.80
N LEU A 8 9.08 -19.79 11.70
CA LEU A 8 9.22 -18.41 11.24
C LEU A 8 8.73 -17.54 12.40
N ALA A 9 9.66 -16.97 13.16
CA ALA A 9 9.33 -15.92 14.11
C ALA A 9 8.96 -14.71 13.24
N VAL A 10 7.68 -14.64 12.88
CA VAL A 10 7.08 -13.46 12.27
C VAL A 10 7.02 -12.42 13.37
N ASP A 11 7.52 -11.23 13.07
CA ASP A 11 7.43 -10.07 13.95
C ASP A 11 5.94 -9.85 14.32
N PRO A 12 5.55 -9.96 15.61
CA PRO A 12 4.15 -10.07 16.00
C PRO A 12 3.33 -8.79 15.78
N GLU A 13 3.95 -7.66 15.46
CA GLU A 13 3.25 -6.36 15.40
C GLU A 13 2.60 -6.04 14.04
N ALA A 14 2.93 -6.75 12.95
CA ALA A 14 2.26 -6.54 11.66
C ALA A 14 2.35 -7.77 10.73
N TYR A 15 1.39 -8.69 10.84
CA TYR A 15 1.26 -9.81 9.90
C TYR A 15 0.57 -9.33 8.61
N HIS A 16 1.36 -8.98 7.59
CA HIS A 16 0.85 -8.67 6.25
C HIS A 16 1.72 -9.31 5.16
N GLY A 17 1.14 -9.45 3.97
CA GLY A 17 1.88 -9.91 2.78
C GLY A 17 2.84 -8.84 2.25
N GLY A 18 3.64 -9.21 1.25
CA GLY A 18 4.65 -8.39 0.62
C GLY A 18 6.03 -9.00 0.79
N ILE A 19 6.88 -8.86 -0.23
CA ILE A 19 8.26 -9.33 -0.16
C ILE A 19 9.01 -8.60 0.96
N ASP A 20 9.56 -9.36 1.93
CA ASP A 20 10.63 -8.91 2.81
C ASP A 20 12.00 -9.29 2.20
N PRO A 21 12.83 -8.32 1.79
CA PRO A 21 14.18 -8.61 1.27
C PRO A 21 15.06 -9.41 2.24
N ARG A 22 14.85 -9.26 3.55
CA ARG A 22 15.58 -9.99 4.59
C ARG A 22 15.19 -11.46 4.60
N GLU A 23 13.92 -11.76 4.35
CA GLU A 23 13.44 -13.15 4.23
C GLU A 23 14.07 -13.81 2.99
N LEU A 24 14.00 -13.16 1.83
CA LEU A 24 14.59 -13.69 0.60
C LEU A 24 16.10 -13.91 0.73
N ALA A 25 16.80 -12.98 1.38
CA ALA A 25 18.25 -13.10 1.62
C ALA A 25 18.61 -14.34 2.45
N ARG A 26 17.76 -14.76 3.41
CA ARG A 26 17.98 -15.98 4.21
C ARG A 26 17.93 -17.26 3.36
N TYR A 27 17.19 -17.22 2.26
CA TYR A 27 17.09 -18.31 1.29
C TYR A 27 18.05 -18.17 0.10
N GLY A 28 18.86 -17.10 0.05
CA GLY A 28 19.75 -16.83 -1.07
C GLY A 28 19.01 -16.47 -2.36
N ILE A 29 17.77 -15.99 -2.27
CA ILE A 29 16.92 -15.63 -3.42
C ILE A 29 17.13 -14.14 -3.74
N ASN A 30 17.37 -13.82 -5.01
CA ASN A 30 17.35 -12.43 -5.48
C ASN A 30 15.90 -11.97 -5.63
N ILE A 31 15.60 -10.75 -5.18
CA ILE A 31 14.25 -10.17 -5.29
C ILE A 31 13.74 -10.12 -6.73
N ASN A 32 14.61 -9.93 -7.72
CA ASN A 32 14.23 -9.89 -9.13
C ASN A 32 13.85 -11.26 -9.70
N ASP A 33 14.23 -12.34 -9.02
CA ASP A 33 13.88 -13.71 -9.40
C ASP A 33 12.60 -14.19 -8.69
N ALA A 34 12.03 -13.37 -7.80
CA ALA A 34 10.82 -13.68 -7.06
C ALA A 34 9.58 -13.10 -7.75
N ILE A 35 8.50 -13.88 -7.76
CA ILE A 35 7.17 -13.39 -8.14
C ILE A 35 6.32 -13.34 -6.87
N ASP A 36 5.88 -12.15 -6.49
CA ASP A 36 5.08 -11.95 -5.28
C ASP A 36 3.60 -12.30 -5.51
N PHE A 37 3.12 -13.32 -4.82
CA PHE A 37 1.70 -13.70 -4.74
C PHE A 37 1.10 -13.46 -3.34
N SER A 38 1.86 -12.86 -2.43
CA SER A 38 1.44 -12.62 -1.05
C SER A 38 0.66 -11.31 -0.88
N SER A 39 0.70 -10.42 -1.88
CA SER A 39 0.00 -9.14 -1.89
C SER A 39 -0.91 -8.98 -3.12
N ASN A 40 -2.09 -8.40 -2.92
CA ASN A 40 -3.09 -8.17 -3.97
C ASN A 40 -2.80 -6.86 -4.73
N ILE A 41 -1.70 -6.80 -5.49
CA ILE A 41 -1.33 -5.62 -6.28
C ILE A 41 -1.64 -5.81 -7.77
N LEU A 42 -1.88 -4.70 -8.49
CA LEU A 42 -2.05 -4.74 -9.94
C LEU A 42 -0.70 -4.97 -10.65
N PRO A 43 -0.58 -5.96 -11.55
CA PRO A 43 0.70 -6.36 -12.14
C PRO A 43 1.25 -5.35 -13.16
N HIS A 44 0.41 -4.49 -13.73
CA HIS A 44 0.82 -3.51 -14.75
C HIS A 44 1.35 -2.19 -14.15
N GLY A 45 1.45 -2.09 -12.82
CA GLY A 45 1.89 -0.87 -12.15
C GLY A 45 0.85 0.27 -12.17
N PRO A 46 1.19 1.44 -11.60
CA PRO A 46 0.29 2.57 -11.49
C PRO A 46 -0.01 3.23 -12.85
N SER A 47 -1.14 3.92 -12.93
CA SER A 47 -1.50 4.71 -14.10
C SER A 47 -0.44 5.80 -14.39
N PRO A 48 -0.09 6.06 -15.67
CA PRO A 48 0.82 7.15 -16.02
C PRO A 48 0.37 8.53 -15.52
N LYS A 49 -0.95 8.75 -15.40
CA LYS A 49 -1.51 9.99 -14.83
C LYS A 49 -1.15 10.15 -13.35
N VAL A 50 -1.14 9.06 -12.59
CA VAL A 50 -0.75 9.05 -11.17
C VAL A 50 0.73 9.36 -11.04
N ILE A 51 1.58 8.73 -11.86
CA ILE A 51 3.02 9.00 -11.87
C ILE A 51 3.31 10.49 -12.14
N ALA A 52 2.64 11.07 -13.14
CA ALA A 52 2.78 12.49 -13.45
C ALA A 52 2.31 13.40 -12.30
N ALA A 53 1.17 13.09 -11.68
CA ALA A 53 0.63 13.87 -10.57
C ALA A 53 1.57 13.87 -9.36
N ILE A 54 2.10 12.70 -8.97
CA ILE A 54 3.07 12.55 -7.88
C ILE A 54 4.33 13.37 -8.18
N ALA A 55 4.86 13.29 -9.41
CA ALA A 55 6.06 14.03 -9.80
C ALA A 55 5.88 15.56 -9.72
N SER A 56 4.65 16.05 -9.86
CA SER A 56 4.31 17.48 -9.74
C SER A 56 3.82 17.92 -8.36
N ALA A 57 3.65 17.01 -7.41
CA ALA A 57 3.03 17.32 -6.13
C ALA A 57 3.93 18.21 -5.26
N ALA A 58 3.35 19.24 -4.64
CA ALA A 58 4.03 20.06 -3.64
C ALA A 58 4.11 19.29 -2.31
N ILE A 59 5.32 19.01 -1.84
CA ILE A 59 5.58 18.24 -0.60
C ILE A 59 6.16 19.11 0.53
N ASP A 60 6.36 20.40 0.29
CA ASP A 60 6.90 21.39 1.22
C ASP A 60 5.81 22.02 2.13
N ARG A 61 4.55 21.62 1.95
CA ARG A 61 3.39 22.20 2.64
C ARG A 61 2.58 21.10 3.30
N TYR A 62 1.93 21.46 4.40
CA TYR A 62 0.95 20.57 5.02
C TYR A 62 -0.25 20.39 4.08
N PRO A 63 -0.78 19.16 3.92
CA PRO A 63 -1.91 18.90 3.05
C PRO A 63 -3.17 19.64 3.51
N ASP A 64 -4.14 19.76 2.60
CA ASP A 64 -5.47 20.23 2.96
C ASP A 64 -6.09 19.31 4.02
N ARG A 65 -6.40 19.91 5.18
CA ARG A 65 -6.89 19.22 6.37
C ARG A 65 -8.25 18.56 6.14
N GLU A 66 -9.06 19.11 5.23
CA GLU A 66 -10.40 18.62 4.96
C GLU A 66 -10.46 17.71 3.73
N SER A 67 -9.35 17.56 3.01
CA SER A 67 -9.26 16.83 1.74
C SER A 67 -10.36 17.25 0.76
N ASP A 68 -10.62 18.56 0.64
CA ASP A 68 -11.74 19.17 -0.07
C ASP A 68 -11.78 18.78 -1.54
N GLU A 69 -10.65 18.92 -2.23
CA GLU A 69 -10.51 18.58 -3.65
C GLU A 69 -10.73 17.07 -3.88
N LEU A 70 -10.13 16.22 -3.04
CA LEU A 70 -10.29 14.76 -3.13
C LEU A 70 -11.73 14.32 -2.89
N ARG A 71 -12.38 14.86 -1.83
CA ARG A 71 -13.77 14.53 -1.51
C ARG A 71 -14.71 15.00 -2.63
N SER A 72 -14.46 16.15 -3.23
CA SER A 72 -15.24 16.65 -4.37
C SER A 72 -15.10 15.74 -5.59
N ALA A 73 -13.87 15.34 -5.94
CA ALA A 73 -13.62 14.44 -7.06
C ALA A 73 -14.26 13.05 -6.88
N ILE A 74 -14.20 12.48 -5.67
CA ILE A 74 -14.84 11.19 -5.35
C ILE A 74 -16.37 11.32 -5.38
N SER A 75 -16.91 12.42 -4.83
CA SER A 75 -18.34 12.72 -4.82
C SER A 75 -18.91 12.78 -6.24
N GLU A 76 -18.24 13.51 -7.14
CA GLU A 76 -18.63 13.60 -8.55
C GLU A 76 -18.51 12.26 -9.28
N HIS A 77 -17.41 11.53 -9.06
CA HIS A 77 -17.16 10.28 -9.76
C HIS A 77 -18.16 9.16 -9.38
N TYR A 78 -18.53 9.07 -8.10
CA TYR A 78 -19.39 7.99 -7.59
C TYR A 78 -20.84 8.43 -7.30
N GLY A 79 -21.16 9.72 -7.43
CA GLY A 79 -22.50 10.26 -7.16
C GLY A 79 -22.91 10.16 -5.68
N VAL A 80 -21.95 10.34 -4.76
CA VAL A 80 -22.17 10.24 -3.31
C VAL A 80 -21.99 11.60 -2.63
N GLU A 81 -22.82 11.88 -1.62
CA GLU A 81 -22.73 13.14 -0.87
C GLU A 81 -21.38 13.29 -0.18
N ARG A 82 -20.78 14.49 -0.28
CA ARG A 82 -19.46 14.79 0.28
C ARG A 82 -19.37 14.50 1.78
N ASP A 83 -20.43 14.76 2.53
CA ASP A 83 -20.51 14.56 3.98
C ASP A 83 -20.52 13.07 4.38
N ARG A 84 -20.68 12.17 3.40
CA ARG A 84 -20.58 10.71 3.61
C ARG A 84 -19.19 10.15 3.31
N LEU A 85 -18.23 11.00 2.93
CA LEU A 85 -16.87 10.60 2.61
C LEU A 85 -15.94 10.87 3.79
N LEU A 86 -15.29 9.81 4.28
CA LEU A 86 -14.16 9.88 5.19
C LEU A 86 -12.90 9.53 4.39
N ILE A 87 -11.88 10.40 4.47
CA ILE A 87 -10.57 10.18 3.84
C ILE A 87 -9.62 9.70 4.92
N GLY A 88 -8.90 8.62 4.64
CA GLY A 88 -7.85 8.09 5.51
C GLY A 88 -6.60 7.70 4.70
N ASN A 89 -5.48 7.56 5.39
CA ASN A 89 -4.19 7.13 4.90
C ASN A 89 -4.15 5.59 4.73
N GLY A 90 -5.07 5.09 3.92
CA GLY A 90 -5.31 3.66 3.73
C GLY A 90 -6.44 3.13 4.59
N CYS A 91 -7.02 2.02 4.14
CA CYS A 91 -8.16 1.35 4.78
C CYS A 91 -7.87 0.96 6.23
N SER A 92 -6.63 0.57 6.56
CA SER A 92 -6.25 0.17 7.91
C SER A 92 -6.46 1.29 8.94
N GLU A 93 -6.13 2.55 8.63
CA GLU A 93 -6.37 3.69 9.54
C GLU A 93 -7.87 3.95 9.75
N VAL A 94 -8.69 3.68 8.73
CA VAL A 94 -10.13 3.92 8.82
C VAL A 94 -10.82 2.85 9.69
N ILE A 95 -10.26 1.65 9.75
CA ILE A 95 -10.87 0.50 10.44
C ILE A 95 -10.32 0.29 11.86
N HIS A 96 -9.06 0.63 12.12
CA HIS A 96 -8.36 0.37 13.38
C HIS A 96 -8.06 1.66 14.15
#